data_AF-A0A9D4SP06-F1
#
_entry.id   AF-A0A9D4SP06-F1
#
_cell.length_a   1.000
_cell.length_b   1.000
_cell.length_c   1.000
_cell.angle_alpha   90.00
_cell.angle_beta   90.00
_cell.angle_gamma   90.00
#
_symmetry.space_group_name_H-M   'P 1'
#
loop_
_entity.id
_entity.type
_entity.pdbx_description
1 polymer ?
#
loop_
_entity_poly.entity_id
_entity_poly.type
_entity_poly.pdbx_seq_one_letter_code
_entity_poly.pdbx_strand_id
1 'polypeptide(L)'
;MAADEEDTLILGAVYSLAQCVEPLPEEEVRIHCPHCAYNCTNRAYLRRHIRVHTGEEPYHCTFCSRRFKDRSNLNRHRRCHTGERPYECKHCGLRFNQTSSLKTHVLGQHKQ
;
A
#
# COMPACT_ATOMS: atom_id res chain seq x y z
N MET A 1 56.44 -27.32 -36.43
CA MET A 1 57.76 -27.21 -35.81
C MET A 1 57.62 -26.30 -34.60
N ALA A 2 57.93 -26.83 -33.40
CA ALA A 2 57.98 -26.22 -32.06
C ALA A 2 56.68 -25.56 -31.55
N ALA A 3 55.98 -25.96 -30.49
CA ALA A 3 56.28 -26.60 -29.20
C ALA A 3 57.08 -25.76 -28.19
N ASP A 4 56.31 -25.08 -27.33
CA ASP A 4 56.53 -24.71 -25.92
C ASP A 4 55.10 -24.46 -25.37
N GLU A 5 54.41 -25.27 -24.56
CA GLU A 5 54.69 -26.10 -23.37
C GLU A 5 55.30 -25.33 -22.19
N GLU A 6 54.72 -25.54 -21.00
CA GLU A 6 54.82 -24.80 -19.71
C GLU A 6 53.77 -23.64 -19.59
N ASP A 7 52.60 -23.73 -18.94
CA ASP A 7 52.24 -24.61 -17.84
C ASP A 7 50.72 -24.66 -17.66
N THR A 8 50.14 -25.83 -17.97
CA THR A 8 48.76 -26.20 -17.66
C THR A 8 48.70 -26.67 -16.20
N LEU A 9 49.02 -25.78 -15.25
CA LEU A 9 49.16 -26.14 -13.84
C LEU A 9 48.63 -25.10 -12.84
N ILE A 10 47.65 -24.26 -13.20
CA ILE A 10 46.77 -23.63 -12.20
C ILE A 10 45.30 -23.64 -12.66
N LEU A 11 44.85 -24.80 -13.15
CA LEU A 11 43.43 -25.11 -13.32
C LEU A 11 42.78 -25.60 -12.00
N GLY A 12 43.48 -25.53 -10.86
CA GLY A 12 43.08 -26.22 -9.61
C GLY A 12 43.00 -25.40 -8.33
N ALA A 13 43.28 -24.08 -8.31
CA ALA A 13 43.46 -23.34 -7.04
C ALA A 13 42.59 -22.09 -6.81
N VAL A 14 41.82 -21.57 -7.79
CA VAL A 14 40.90 -20.43 -7.54
C VAL A 14 39.48 -20.64 -8.06
N TYR A 15 39.14 -21.87 -8.44
CA TYR A 15 37.75 -22.33 -8.45
C TYR A 15 37.23 -22.47 -6.99
N SER A 16 37.40 -21.42 -6.16
CA SER A 16 36.84 -21.31 -4.80
C SER A 16 37.11 -19.94 -4.18
N LEU A 17 36.58 -18.87 -4.77
CA LEU A 17 36.11 -17.74 -3.97
C LEU A 17 34.77 -17.32 -4.56
N ALA A 18 33.72 -17.77 -3.89
CA ALA A 18 32.35 -17.35 -4.08
C ALA A 18 32.30 -15.82 -4.30
N GLN A 19 32.06 -15.39 -5.53
CA GLN A 19 31.46 -14.08 -5.74
C GLN A 19 29.98 -14.22 -5.38
N CYS A 20 29.73 -14.17 -4.08
CA CYS A 20 28.48 -13.71 -3.53
C CYS A 20 28.25 -12.30 -4.10
N VAL A 21 27.65 -12.20 -5.29
CA VAL A 21 26.93 -10.98 -5.65
C VAL A 21 25.72 -10.99 -4.73
N GLU A 22 25.87 -10.33 -3.58
CA GLU A 22 24.71 -10.02 -2.77
C GLU A 22 23.72 -9.27 -3.67
N PRO A 23 22.45 -9.69 -3.76
CA PRO A 23 21.46 -8.92 -4.49
C PRO A 23 21.47 -7.52 -3.87
N LEU A 24 21.80 -6.50 -4.68
CA LEU A 24 21.69 -5.10 -4.24
C LEU A 24 20.30 -4.93 -3.61
N PRO A 25 20.19 -4.35 -2.39
CA PRO A 25 18.89 -4.16 -1.77
C PRO A 25 18.04 -3.37 -2.76
N GLU A 26 16.87 -3.90 -3.12
CA GLU A 26 15.91 -3.23 -3.98
C GLU A 26 15.67 -1.84 -3.40
N GLU A 27 16.31 -0.82 -3.98
CA GLU A 27 16.28 0.53 -3.45
C GLU A 27 14.84 1.01 -3.56
N GLU A 28 14.12 0.91 -2.46
CA GLU A 28 12.67 1.07 -2.40
C GLU A 28 12.34 2.47 -2.92
N VAL A 29 11.89 2.57 -4.18
CA VAL A 29 11.71 3.86 -4.85
C VAL A 29 10.59 4.63 -4.14
N ARG A 30 11.00 5.52 -3.25
CA ARG A 30 10.11 6.42 -2.51
C ARG A 30 9.83 7.66 -3.33
N ILE A 31 8.55 7.91 -3.54
CA ILE A 31 8.01 9.07 -4.23
C ILE A 31 7.58 10.08 -3.16
N HIS A 32 8.24 11.23 -3.18
CA HIS A 32 8.05 12.29 -2.22
C HIS A 32 6.95 13.26 -2.68
N CYS A 33 6.17 13.75 -1.73
CA CYS A 33 5.25 14.85 -1.99
C CYS A 33 6.02 16.17 -2.09
N PRO A 34 5.77 17.01 -3.12
CA PRO A 34 6.45 18.30 -3.24
C PRO A 34 5.97 19.36 -2.23
N HIS A 35 4.92 19.07 -1.45
CA HIS A 35 4.27 20.06 -0.57
C HIS A 35 4.38 19.71 0.92
N CYS A 36 4.81 18.49 1.28
CA CYS A 36 5.01 18.09 2.67
C CYS A 36 5.94 16.86 2.78
N ALA A 37 6.26 16.43 3.99
CA ALA A 37 7.13 15.28 4.26
C ALA A 37 6.51 13.91 3.90
N TYR A 38 5.28 13.88 3.37
CA TYR A 38 4.65 12.63 2.94
C TYR A 38 5.44 11.98 1.81
N ASN A 39 5.70 10.68 1.93
CA ASN A 39 6.29 9.86 0.89
C ASN A 39 5.50 8.56 0.75
N CYS A 40 5.56 7.97 -0.44
CA CYS A 40 4.88 6.72 -0.75
C CYS A 40 5.58 6.00 -1.90
N THR A 41 5.30 4.72 -2.11
CA THR A 41 5.94 3.92 -3.18
C THR A 41 5.12 3.89 -4.47
N ASN A 42 3.90 4.44 -4.48
CA ASN A 42 2.98 4.36 -5.60
C ASN A 42 2.52 5.74 -6.10
N ARG A 43 2.74 6.04 -7.40
CA ARG A 43 2.33 7.31 -8.03
C ARG A 43 0.83 7.60 -7.90
N ALA A 44 -0.03 6.58 -7.91
CA ALA A 44 -1.47 6.75 -7.73
C ALA A 44 -1.81 7.22 -6.30
N TYR A 45 -1.08 6.74 -5.29
CA TYR A 45 -1.22 7.23 -3.92
C TYR A 45 -0.72 8.66 -3.78
N LEU A 46 0.41 9.01 -4.41
CA LEU A 46 0.87 10.40 -4.43
C LEU A 46 -0.17 11.33 -5.08
N ARG A 47 -0.72 10.96 -6.25
CA ARG A 47 -1.77 11.77 -6.92
C ARG A 47 -3.01 11.96 -6.04
N ARG A 48 -3.45 10.92 -5.33
CA ARG A 48 -4.54 11.03 -4.36
C ARG A 48 -4.17 11.94 -3.20
N HIS A 49 -2.95 11.80 -2.68
CA HIS A 49 -2.44 12.61 -1.57
C HIS A 49 -2.37 14.10 -1.93
N ILE A 50 -1.93 14.45 -3.14
CA ILE A 50 -1.82 15.85 -3.61
C ILE A 50 -3.16 16.60 -3.49
N ARG A 51 -4.31 15.91 -3.58
CA ARG A 51 -5.65 16.50 -3.35
C ARG A 51 -5.86 17.06 -1.94
N VAL A 52 -5.03 16.65 -0.97
CA VAL A 52 -5.01 17.26 0.36
C VAL A 52 -4.55 18.72 0.28
N HIS A 53 -3.57 19.00 -0.59
CA HIS A 53 -3.02 20.34 -0.80
C HIS A 53 -3.88 21.17 -1.76
N THR A 54 -4.33 20.60 -2.88
CA THR A 54 -5.11 21.35 -3.89
C THR A 54 -6.56 21.58 -3.50
N GLY A 55 -7.09 20.79 -2.56
CA GLY A 55 -8.51 20.83 -2.19
C GLY A 55 -9.44 20.23 -3.24
N GLU A 56 -8.92 19.60 -4.30
CA GLU A 56 -9.75 18.97 -5.32
C GLU A 56 -10.61 17.84 -4.75
N GLU A 57 -11.91 17.89 -5.08
CA GLU A 57 -12.89 16.87 -4.71
C GLU A 57 -13.61 16.34 -5.96
N PRO A 58 -12.98 15.41 -6.70
CA PRO A 58 -13.49 14.95 -8.00
C PRO A 58 -14.76 14.12 -7.90
N TYR A 59 -15.03 13.52 -6.74
CA TYR A 59 -16.12 12.57 -6.57
C TYR A 59 -17.31 13.25 -5.90
N HIS A 60 -18.43 13.35 -6.60
CA HIS A 60 -19.66 13.94 -6.10
C HIS A 60 -20.66 12.86 -5.69
N CYS A 61 -21.43 13.14 -4.65
CA CYS A 61 -22.58 12.32 -4.29
C CYS A 61 -23.74 12.58 -5.26
N THR A 62 -24.45 11.53 -5.65
CA THR A 62 -25.63 11.63 -6.51
C THR A 62 -26.91 11.93 -5.73
N PHE A 63 -26.88 11.79 -4.40
CA PHE A 63 -28.03 12.01 -3.51
C PHE A 63 -28.00 13.37 -2.82
N CYS A 64 -26.85 14.05 -2.79
CA CYS A 64 -26.68 15.36 -2.16
C CYS A 64 -25.48 16.10 -2.76
N SER A 65 -25.30 17.39 -2.42
CA SER A 65 -24.23 18.23 -2.97
C SER A 65 -22.83 17.98 -2.39
N ARG A 66 -22.65 16.94 -1.55
CA ARG A 66 -21.34 16.65 -0.96
C ARG A 66 -20.35 16.09 -1.98
N ARG A 67 -19.10 16.52 -1.86
CA ARG A 67 -17.98 16.07 -2.68
C ARG A 67 -16.89 15.45 -1.80
N PHE A 68 -16.05 14.62 -2.41
CA PHE A 68 -15.03 13.83 -1.73
C PHE A 68 -13.73 13.79 -2.54
N LYS A 69 -12.61 13.73 -1.82
CA LYS A 69 -11.26 13.61 -2.39
C LYS A 69 -10.95 12.21 -2.95
N ASP A 70 -11.65 11.18 -2.46
CA ASP A 70 -11.48 9.79 -2.88
C ASP A 70 -12.82 9.03 -3.05
N ARG A 71 -12.78 7.98 -3.87
CA ARG A 71 -13.96 7.16 -4.21
C ARG A 71 -14.44 6.30 -3.02
N SER A 72 -13.52 5.88 -2.15
CA SER A 72 -13.84 5.04 -0.99
C SER A 72 -14.68 5.81 0.03
N ASN A 73 -14.35 7.07 0.27
CA ASN A 73 -15.10 7.99 1.13
C ASN A 73 -16.46 8.29 0.54
N LEU A 74 -16.56 8.53 -0.77
CA LEU A 74 -17.86 8.67 -1.43
C LEU A 74 -18.70 7.40 -1.24
N ASN A 75 -18.15 6.22 -1.49
CA ASN A 75 -18.91 4.97 -1.38
C ASN A 75 -19.38 4.72 0.06
N ARG A 76 -18.50 4.97 1.04
CA ARG A 76 -18.86 4.91 2.46
C ARG A 76 -19.96 5.91 2.80
N HIS A 77 -19.87 7.14 2.30
CA HIS A 77 -20.91 8.14 2.49
C HIS A 77 -22.23 7.72 1.87
N ARG A 78 -22.26 7.15 0.65
CA ARG A 78 -23.49 6.67 0.00
C ARG A 78 -24.30 5.70 0.87
N ARG A 79 -23.65 4.91 1.72
CA ARG A 79 -24.32 4.02 2.68
C ARG A 79 -25.21 4.75 3.68
N CYS A 80 -24.99 6.05 3.95
CA CYS A 80 -25.90 6.83 4.78
C CYS A 80 -27.22 7.16 4.07
N HIS A 81 -27.23 7.21 2.74
CA HIS A 81 -28.44 7.41 1.96
C HIS A 81 -29.19 6.09 1.75
N THR A 82 -28.47 5.00 1.46
CA THR A 82 -29.09 3.69 1.20
C THR A 82 -29.44 2.91 2.46
N GLY A 83 -28.90 3.30 3.62
CA GLY A 83 -29.04 2.55 4.87
C GLY A 83 -28.25 1.24 4.90
N GLU A 84 -27.39 0.97 3.91
CA GLU A 84 -26.62 -0.26 3.81
C GLU A 84 -25.68 -0.43 5.02
N ARG A 85 -25.76 -1.59 5.68
CA ARG A 85 -24.91 -1.97 6.82
C ARG A 85 -24.23 -3.31 6.54
N PRO A 86 -23.09 -3.31 5.81
CA PRO A 86 -22.45 -4.54 5.35
C PRO A 86 -21.73 -5.32 6.46
N TYR A 87 -21.39 -4.65 7.55
CA TYR A 87 -20.49 -5.23 8.55
C TYR A 87 -21.28 -5.72 9.75
N GLU A 88 -21.26 -7.01 10.01
CA GLU A 88 -22.01 -7.66 11.08
C GLU A 88 -21.11 -8.05 12.24
N CYS A 89 -21.56 -7.80 13.47
CA CYS A 89 -20.92 -8.32 14.67
C CYS A 89 -21.25 -9.80 14.83
N LYS A 90 -20.23 -10.65 14.83
CA LYS A 90 -20.41 -12.11 14.98
C LYS A 90 -20.87 -12.56 16.37
N HIS A 91 -20.75 -11.70 17.38
CA HIS A 91 -21.17 -12.02 18.75
C HIS A 91 -22.65 -11.72 19.01
N CYS A 92 -23.20 -10.65 18.41
CA CYS A 92 -24.56 -10.19 18.70
C CYS A 92 -25.43 -9.91 17.46
N GLY A 93 -24.92 -10.13 16.25
CA GLY A 93 -25.64 -9.90 14.99
C GLY A 93 -25.87 -8.43 14.61
N LEU A 94 -25.42 -7.48 15.44
CA LEU A 94 -25.62 -6.06 15.16
C LEU A 94 -24.83 -5.62 13.93
N ARG A 95 -25.48 -4.87 13.02
CA ARG A 95 -24.89 -4.45 11.75
C ARG A 95 -24.49 -2.97 11.73
N PHE A 96 -23.38 -2.69 11.06
CA PHE A 96 -22.72 -1.40 10.96
C PHE A 96 -22.44 -1.02 9.50
N ASN A 97 -22.42 0.28 9.22
CA ASN A 97 -22.09 0.82 7.89
C ASN A 97 -20.58 1.02 7.66
N GLN A 98 -19.77 0.90 8.72
CA GLN A 98 -18.31 1.06 8.72
C GLN A 98 -17.63 -0.01 9.59
N THR A 99 -16.44 -0.44 9.17
CA THR A 99 -15.61 -1.40 9.91
C THR A 99 -15.08 -0.83 11.22
N SER A 100 -14.74 0.46 11.26
CA SER A 100 -14.30 1.15 12.47
C SER A 100 -15.37 1.13 13.55
N SER A 101 -16.63 1.41 13.20
CA SER A 101 -17.76 1.34 14.12
C SER A 101 -17.97 -0.07 14.68
N LEU A 102 -17.89 -1.09 13.82
CA LEU A 102 -17.93 -2.50 14.26
C LEU A 102 -16.75 -2.81 15.21
N LYS A 103 -15.52 -2.40 14.87
CA LYS A 103 -14.33 -2.64 15.69
C LYS A 103 -14.47 -2.02 17.07
N THR A 104 -14.91 -0.76 17.16
CA THR A 104 -15.14 -0.07 18.45
C THR A 104 -16.23 -0.77 19.25
N HIS A 105 -17.32 -1.21 18.60
CA HIS A 105 -18.37 -1.97 19.25
C HIS A 105 -17.84 -3.29 19.82
N VAL A 106 -17.12 -4.10 19.03
CA VAL A 106 -16.57 -5.38 19.50
C VAL A 106 -15.57 -5.17 20.64
N LEU A 107 -14.65 -4.20 20.51
CA LEU A 107 -13.67 -3.92 21.55
C LEU A 107 -14.29 -3.35 22.83
N GLY A 108 -15.43 -2.67 22.75
CA GLY A 108 -16.10 -2.07 23.90
C GLY A 108 -17.12 -2.99 24.58
N GLN A 109 -17.73 -3.92 23.84
CA GLN A 109 -18.89 -4.71 24.29
C GLN A 109 -18.60 -6.22 24.35
N HIS A 110 -17.59 -6.69 23.64
CA HIS A 110 -17.26 -8.12 23.50
C HIS A 110 -15.77 -8.40 23.72
N LYS A 111 -15.06 -7.49 24.38
CA LYS A 111 -13.68 -7.75 24.83
C LYS A 111 -13.70 -8.90 25.84
N GLN A 112 -12.91 -9.94 25.58
CA GLN A 112 -12.43 -10.87 26.60
C GLN A 112 -11.08 -10.36 27.12
#